data_AF-A0A2S6RHP8-F1
#
_entry.id   AF-A0A2S6RHP8-F1
#
_cell.length_a   1.000
_cell.length_b   1.000
_cell.length_c   1.000
_cell.angle_alpha   90.00
_cell.angle_beta   90.00
_cell.angle_gamma   90.00
#
_symmetry.space_group_name_H-M   'P 1'
#
loop_
_entity.id
_entity.type
_entity.pdbx_description
1 polymer ?
#
loop_
_entity_poly.entity_id
_entity_poly.type
_entity_poly.pdbx_seq_one_letter_code
_entity_poly.pdbx_strand_id
1 'polypeptide(L)'
;MRIILILFTYFLYIAFVLGDKIPAGYVATWDTTPLSQKDYEMNDSESCQSFAGILKQGKKEQPHITAFKIINDSLNNFIKGYNNKEQINIDTVVIWPNFEQNDWYVLMGYQNCFVRWIEIIPDNIQSIMDEGKKL
;
A
#
# COMPACT_ATOMS: atom_id res chain seq x y z
N MET A 1 -21.69 0.04 46.64
CA MET A 1 -22.10 -0.62 45.38
C MET A 1 -22.35 0.36 44.23
N ARG A 2 -23.15 1.44 44.41
CA ARG A 2 -23.45 2.41 43.32
C ARG A 2 -22.24 3.18 42.77
N ILE A 3 -21.29 3.59 43.62
CA ILE A 3 -20.11 4.38 43.20
C ILE A 3 -19.16 3.54 42.32
N ILE A 4 -18.99 2.26 42.63
CA ILE A 4 -18.14 1.33 41.87
C ILE A 4 -18.72 1.15 40.46
N LEU A 5 -20.05 1.05 40.33
CA LEU A 5 -20.72 0.91 39.04
C LEU A 5 -20.52 2.15 38.15
N ILE A 6 -20.53 3.35 38.73
CA ILE A 6 -20.33 4.61 38.00
C ILE A 6 -18.88 4.74 37.52
N LEU A 7 -17.90 4.36 38.36
CA LEU A 7 -16.50 4.36 37.96
C LEU A 7 -16.23 3.37 36.83
N PHE A 8 -16.89 2.20 36.86
CA PHE A 8 -16.73 1.18 35.83
C PHE A 8 -17.33 1.61 34.49
N THR A 9 -18.50 2.24 34.48
CA THR A 9 -19.10 2.75 33.23
C THR A 9 -18.30 3.92 32.66
N TYR A 10 -17.74 4.79 33.50
CA TYR A 10 -16.88 5.89 33.07
C TYR A 10 -15.55 5.38 32.48
N PHE A 11 -14.95 4.36 33.11
CA PHE A 11 -13.76 3.68 32.60
C PHE A 11 -14.02 3.02 31.25
N LEU A 12 -15.13 2.32 31.08
CA LEU A 12 -15.52 1.72 29.79
C LEU A 12 -15.71 2.78 28.72
N TYR A 13 -16.38 3.91 29.04
CA TYR A 13 -16.57 4.99 28.09
C TYR A 13 -15.23 5.61 27.64
N ILE A 14 -14.29 5.83 28.57
CA ILE A 14 -12.95 6.30 28.24
C ILE A 14 -12.21 5.28 27.38
N ALA A 15 -12.31 3.98 27.68
CA ALA A 15 -11.69 2.92 26.86
C ALA A 15 -12.28 2.84 25.44
N PHE A 16 -13.56 3.14 25.27
CA PHE A 16 -14.19 3.24 23.94
C PHE A 16 -13.79 4.50 23.17
N VAL A 17 -13.52 5.62 23.87
CA VAL A 17 -13.11 6.89 23.24
C VAL A 17 -11.60 6.93 22.94
N LEU A 18 -10.78 6.30 23.78
CA LEU A 18 -9.33 6.13 23.60
C LEU A 18 -8.95 4.86 22.84
N GLY A 19 -9.94 4.07 22.40
CA GLY A 19 -9.71 3.02 21.43
C GLY A 19 -9.34 3.68 20.11
N ASP A 20 -8.04 3.87 19.88
CA ASP A 20 -7.52 4.31 18.59
C ASP A 20 -8.19 3.46 17.51
N LYS A 21 -8.84 4.11 16.55
CA LYS A 21 -9.24 3.43 15.31
C LYS A 21 -7.94 3.04 14.64
N ILE A 22 -7.43 1.84 14.93
CA ILE A 22 -6.29 1.28 14.22
C ILE A 22 -6.75 1.23 12.76
N PRO A 23 -6.18 2.05 11.86
CA PRO A 23 -6.48 1.91 10.45
C PRO A 23 -6.17 0.46 10.09
N ALA A 24 -6.87 -0.12 9.12
CA ALA A 24 -6.64 -1.49 8.66
C ALA A 24 -5.21 -1.72 8.05
N GLY A 25 -4.23 -0.88 8.38
CA GLY A 25 -2.85 -1.29 8.56
C GLY A 25 -2.68 -2.07 9.87
N TYR A 26 -3.08 -3.33 9.85
CA TYR A 26 -2.28 -4.35 10.52
C TYR A 26 -0.82 -4.06 10.15
N VAL A 27 0.06 -3.88 11.15
CA VAL A 27 1.35 -3.18 11.03
C VAL A 27 2.21 -3.80 9.93
N ALA A 28 2.05 -3.32 8.70
CA ALA A 28 2.90 -3.66 7.58
C ALA A 28 4.27 -3.06 7.93
N THR A 29 5.22 -3.93 8.28
CA THR A 29 6.60 -3.57 8.63
C THR A 29 7.44 -3.19 7.40
N TRP A 30 6.77 -2.84 6.31
CA TRP A 30 7.40 -2.60 5.03
C TRP A 30 8.05 -1.23 4.98
N ASP A 31 9.20 -1.18 4.33
CA ASP A 31 9.85 0.06 3.99
C ASP A 31 9.01 0.76 2.91
N THR A 32 8.26 1.78 3.34
CA THR A 32 7.38 2.56 2.47
C THR A 32 7.55 4.06 2.70
N THR A 33 7.24 4.83 1.67
CA THR A 33 7.08 6.28 1.77
C THR A 33 5.75 6.71 1.14
N PRO A 34 5.07 7.72 1.67
CA PRO A 34 3.97 8.36 0.95
C PRO A 34 4.43 8.85 -0.42
N LEU A 35 3.53 8.81 -1.41
CA LEU A 35 3.80 9.43 -2.71
C LEU A 35 3.95 10.95 -2.56
N SER A 36 5.03 11.47 -3.11
CA SER A 36 5.33 12.91 -3.20
C SER A 36 4.77 13.49 -4.49
N GLN A 37 4.73 14.83 -4.59
CA GLN A 37 4.30 15.50 -5.82
C GLN A 37 5.12 15.06 -7.04
N LYS A 38 6.42 14.80 -6.86
CA LYS A 38 7.33 14.34 -7.92
C LYS A 38 6.93 12.99 -8.49
N ASP A 39 6.33 12.10 -7.69
CA ASP A 39 5.87 10.80 -8.17
C ASP A 39 4.69 10.92 -9.15
N TYR A 40 3.96 12.04 -9.06
CA TYR A 40 2.92 12.40 -10.01
C TYR A 40 3.45 13.31 -11.12
N GLU A 41 4.67 13.82 -11.07
CA GLU A 41 5.19 14.68 -12.13
C GLU A 41 5.59 13.82 -13.34
N MET A 42 5.01 14.13 -14.51
CA MET A 42 5.20 13.37 -15.74
C MET A 42 6.56 13.69 -16.33
N ASN A 43 7.38 12.66 -16.53
CA ASN A 43 8.34 12.64 -17.62
C ASN A 43 7.69 11.81 -18.71
N ASP A 44 7.05 12.46 -19.67
CA ASP A 44 6.38 11.76 -20.76
C ASP A 44 7.41 10.95 -21.55
N SER A 45 7.21 9.64 -21.59
CA SER A 45 7.90 8.75 -22.52
C SER A 45 6.97 8.52 -23.69
N GLU A 46 7.38 8.92 -24.90
CA GLU A 46 6.57 8.71 -26.12
C GLU A 46 6.37 7.22 -26.46
N SER A 47 7.12 6.32 -25.80
CA SER A 47 7.22 4.90 -26.14
C SER A 47 6.31 3.96 -25.34
N CYS A 48 5.71 4.44 -24.23
CA CYS A 48 4.94 3.60 -23.32
C CYS A 48 3.90 4.41 -22.54
N GLN A 49 2.97 3.72 -21.89
CA GLN A 49 2.04 4.38 -20.97
C GLN A 49 2.79 4.91 -19.74
N SER A 50 2.61 6.19 -19.41
CA SER A 50 3.28 6.83 -18.28
C SER A 50 2.83 6.26 -16.93
N PHE A 51 3.78 5.82 -16.10
CA PHE A 51 3.51 5.39 -14.72
C PHE A 51 2.92 6.53 -13.88
N ALA A 52 3.53 7.72 -13.95
CA ALA A 52 3.00 8.91 -13.27
C ALA A 52 1.58 9.27 -13.76
N GLY A 53 1.29 9.07 -15.05
CA GLY A 53 -0.05 9.25 -15.60
C GLY A 53 -1.08 8.30 -14.98
N ILE A 54 -0.73 7.02 -14.82
CA ILE A 54 -1.57 6.04 -14.11
C ILE A 54 -1.78 6.46 -12.65
N LEU A 55 -0.73 6.90 -11.95
CA LEU A 55 -0.84 7.36 -10.56
C LEU A 55 -1.79 8.57 -10.44
N LYS A 56 -1.71 9.55 -11.36
CA LYS A 56 -2.65 10.68 -11.40
C LYS A 56 -4.10 10.23 -11.60
N GLN A 57 -4.31 9.28 -12.50
CA GLN A 57 -5.64 8.75 -12.78
C GLN A 57 -6.21 8.05 -11.53
N GLY A 58 -5.45 7.16 -10.90
CA GLY A 58 -5.84 6.50 -9.65
C GLY A 58 -6.16 7.49 -8.54
N LYS A 59 -5.36 8.56 -8.39
CA LYS A 59 -5.63 9.61 -7.40
C LYS A 59 -6.91 10.41 -7.69
N LYS A 60 -7.26 10.60 -8.95
CA LYS A 60 -8.51 11.27 -9.35
C LYS A 60 -9.73 10.38 -9.10
N GLU A 61 -9.62 9.09 -9.39
CA GLU A 61 -10.70 8.11 -9.23
C GLU A 61 -10.94 7.75 -7.76
N GLN A 62 -9.88 7.66 -6.96
CA GLN A 62 -9.93 7.28 -5.56
C GLN A 62 -9.17 8.29 -4.68
N PRO A 63 -9.68 9.54 -4.57
CA PRO A 63 -8.96 10.63 -3.90
C PRO A 63 -8.79 10.41 -2.40
N HIS A 64 -9.67 9.62 -1.79
CA HIS A 64 -9.66 9.29 -0.35
C HIS A 64 -8.59 8.26 0.02
N ILE A 65 -8.05 7.51 -0.95
CA ILE A 65 -7.01 6.53 -0.68
C ILE A 65 -5.63 7.20 -0.67
N THR A 66 -4.82 6.81 0.31
CA THR A 66 -3.42 7.19 0.40
C THR A 66 -2.58 6.02 -0.10
N ALA A 67 -1.92 6.23 -1.24
CA ALA A 67 -1.02 5.25 -1.82
C ALA A 67 0.40 5.42 -1.31
N PHE A 68 1.14 4.32 -1.26
CA PHE A 68 2.49 4.24 -0.71
C PHE A 68 3.44 3.66 -1.75
N LYS A 69 4.60 4.29 -1.91
CA LYS A 69 5.71 3.72 -2.68
C LYS A 69 6.51 2.78 -1.78
N ILE A 70 6.78 1.58 -2.28
CA ILE A 70 7.66 0.62 -1.64
C ILE A 70 9.11 0.99 -1.94
N ILE A 71 9.98 0.92 -0.93
CA ILE A 71 11.40 1.28 -1.05
C ILE A 71 12.30 0.21 -0.41
N ASN A 72 13.61 0.39 -0.54
CA ASN A 72 14.66 -0.40 0.14
C ASN A 72 14.50 -1.92 0.03
N ASP A 73 14.60 -2.64 1.15
CA ASP A 73 14.63 -4.10 1.19
C ASP A 73 13.28 -4.70 0.84
N SER A 74 12.19 -4.03 1.22
CA SER A 74 10.83 -4.42 0.80
C SER A 74 10.66 -4.39 -0.73
N LEU A 75 11.23 -3.39 -1.42
CA LEU A 75 11.20 -3.34 -2.88
C LEU A 75 12.01 -4.48 -3.49
N ASN A 76 13.22 -4.74 -2.96
CA ASN A 76 14.07 -5.83 -3.42
C ASN A 76 13.39 -7.20 -3.25
N ASN A 77 12.76 -7.42 -2.10
CA ASN A 77 12.00 -8.64 -1.82
C ASN A 77 10.79 -8.76 -2.76
N PHE A 78 10.04 -7.68 -2.96
CA PHE A 78 8.93 -7.69 -3.91
C PHE A 78 9.37 -8.10 -5.30
N ILE A 79 10.42 -7.45 -5.83
CA ILE A 79 10.95 -7.76 -7.15
C ILE A 79 11.39 -9.23 -7.19
N LYS A 80 12.12 -9.72 -6.20
CA LYS A 80 12.58 -11.12 -6.15
C LYS A 80 11.42 -12.12 -6.14
N GLY A 81 10.42 -11.90 -5.27
CA GLY A 81 9.29 -12.80 -5.11
C GLY A 81 8.39 -12.81 -6.33
N TYR A 82 8.18 -11.63 -6.91
CA TYR A 82 7.31 -11.46 -8.06
C TYR A 82 7.96 -11.89 -9.37
N ASN A 83 9.27 -11.64 -9.52
CA ASN A 83 10.02 -11.89 -10.74
C ASN A 83 10.60 -13.31 -10.84
N ASN A 84 10.26 -14.20 -9.90
CA ASN A 84 10.81 -15.55 -9.81
C ASN A 84 10.45 -16.45 -11.02
N LYS A 85 9.56 -16.00 -11.92
CA LYS A 85 9.19 -16.71 -13.16
C LYS A 85 9.03 -15.85 -14.42
N GLU A 86 8.71 -14.56 -14.29
CA GLU A 86 8.19 -13.76 -15.42
C GLU A 86 9.21 -12.82 -16.09
N GLN A 87 10.43 -12.69 -15.54
CA GLN A 87 11.52 -11.83 -16.06
C GLN A 87 11.06 -10.40 -16.45
N ILE A 88 10.22 -9.80 -15.61
CA ILE A 88 9.70 -8.45 -15.78
C ILE A 88 10.69 -7.47 -15.15
N ASN A 89 11.07 -6.45 -15.92
CA ASN A 89 11.84 -5.33 -15.39
C ASN A 89 10.90 -4.43 -14.57
N ILE A 90 11.20 -4.28 -13.28
CA ILE A 90 10.45 -3.46 -12.32
C ILE A 90 11.48 -2.70 -11.50
N ASP A 91 11.32 -1.38 -11.38
CA ASP A 91 12.14 -0.53 -10.51
C ASP A 91 11.30 0.27 -9.49
N THR A 92 9.99 0.31 -9.69
CA THR A 92 9.07 1.10 -8.88
C THR A 92 7.82 0.28 -8.59
N VAL A 93 7.42 0.26 -7.31
CA VAL A 93 6.18 -0.39 -6.89
C VAL A 93 5.41 0.54 -5.98
N VAL A 94 4.11 0.69 -6.25
CA VAL A 94 3.19 1.51 -5.48
C VAL A 94 2.00 0.66 -5.06
N ILE A 95 1.66 0.73 -3.77
CA ILE A 95 0.51 0.06 -3.19
C ILE A 95 -0.61 1.07 -3.03
N TRP A 96 -1.77 0.73 -3.57
CA TRP A 96 -3.05 1.40 -3.36
C TRP A 96 -3.91 0.52 -2.47
N PRO A 97 -3.89 0.74 -1.14
CA PRO A 97 -4.69 -0.07 -0.23
C PRO A 97 -6.15 0.30 -0.38
N ASN A 98 -6.96 -0.62 -0.90
CA ASN A 98 -8.40 -0.51 -0.76
C ASN A 98 -8.76 -1.00 0.65
N PHE A 99 -9.29 -0.13 1.49
CA PHE A 99 -9.73 -0.51 2.84
C PHE A 99 -11.23 -0.84 2.89
N GLU A 100 -11.97 -0.48 1.84
CA GLU A 100 -13.39 -0.82 1.71
C GLU A 100 -13.59 -2.21 1.12
N GLN A 101 -12.63 -2.67 0.31
CA GLN A 101 -12.59 -4.00 -0.30
C GLN A 101 -11.34 -4.72 0.19
N ASN A 102 -11.40 -6.05 0.35
CA ASN A 102 -10.27 -6.84 0.87
C ASN A 102 -9.10 -7.02 -0.12
N ASP A 103 -9.11 -6.27 -1.23
CA ASP A 103 -8.18 -6.41 -2.35
C ASP A 103 -7.36 -5.13 -2.51
N TRP A 104 -6.04 -5.24 -2.50
CA TRP A 104 -5.13 -4.12 -2.71
C TRP A 104 -4.64 -4.09 -4.15
N TYR A 105 -4.48 -2.88 -4.67
CA TYR A 105 -3.89 -2.69 -5.99
C TYR A 105 -2.40 -2.45 -5.86
N VAL A 106 -1.59 -3.25 -6.54
CA VAL A 106 -0.14 -3.06 -6.60
C VAL A 106 0.25 -2.69 -8.01
N LEU A 107 0.72 -1.46 -8.18
CA LEU A 107 1.12 -0.89 -9.45
C LEU A 107 2.63 -1.00 -9.60
N MET A 108 3.08 -1.49 -10.74
CA MET A 108 4.49 -1.68 -11.07
C MET A 108 4.91 -0.79 -12.23
N GLY A 109 6.07 -0.19 -12.09
CA GLY A 109 6.69 0.67 -13.09
C GLY A 109 8.15 0.29 -13.34
N TYR A 110 8.63 0.70 -14.52
CA TYR A 110 10.03 0.61 -14.93
C TYR A 110 10.39 1.79 -15.80
N GLN A 111 11.42 2.56 -15.45
CA GLN A 111 11.91 3.70 -16.22
C GLN A 111 10.80 4.67 -16.67
N ASN A 112 9.91 5.04 -15.74
CA ASN A 112 8.71 5.87 -15.95
C ASN A 112 7.57 5.22 -16.77
N CYS A 113 7.76 4.00 -17.30
CA CYS A 113 6.70 3.25 -17.96
C CYS A 113 5.86 2.49 -16.94
N PHE A 114 4.55 2.51 -17.15
CA PHE A 114 3.64 1.58 -16.51
C PHE A 114 3.86 0.19 -17.08
N VAL A 115 4.11 -0.77 -16.19
CA VAL A 115 4.32 -2.17 -16.57
C VAL A 115 3.02 -2.94 -16.46
N ARG A 116 2.46 -3.00 -15.24
CA ARG A 116 1.15 -3.60 -14.96
C ARG A 116 0.69 -3.27 -13.55
N TRP A 117 -0.53 -3.68 -13.24
CA TRP A 117 -1.08 -3.68 -11.90
C TRP A 117 -1.62 -5.07 -11.57
N ILE A 118 -1.72 -5.40 -10.27
CA ILE A 118 -2.37 -6.62 -9.79
C ILE A 118 -3.29 -6.31 -8.62
N GLU A 119 -4.31 -7.16 -8.47
CA GLU A 119 -5.11 -7.29 -7.26
C GLU A 119 -4.48 -8.35 -6.39
N ILE A 120 -4.26 -8.02 -5.11
CA ILE A 120 -3.69 -8.96 -4.15
C ILE A 120 -4.30 -8.72 -2.77
N ILE A 121 -4.58 -9.82 -2.07
CA ILE A 121 -5.02 -9.79 -0.67
C ILE A 121 -3.83 -9.36 0.21
N PRO A 122 -4.06 -8.54 1.27
CA PRO A 122 -3.00 -8.04 2.16
C PRO A 122 -2.01 -9.09 2.69
N ASP A 123 -2.49 -10.28 3.05
CA ASP A 123 -1.62 -11.32 3.62
C ASP A 123 -0.61 -11.87 2.59
N ASN A 124 -1.03 -11.98 1.32
CA ASN A 124 -0.17 -12.49 0.26
C ASN A 124 0.94 -11.50 -0.10
N ILE A 125 0.65 -10.20 -0.05
CA ILE A 125 1.68 -9.18 -0.27
C ILE A 125 2.65 -9.11 0.91
N GLN A 126 2.22 -9.30 2.15
CA GLN A 126 3.11 -9.38 3.31
C GLN A 126 4.19 -10.47 3.13
N SER A 127 3.79 -11.68 2.71
CA SER A 127 4.74 -12.78 2.48
C SER A 127 5.76 -12.45 1.37
N ILE A 128 5.32 -11.80 0.30
CA ILE A 128 6.22 -11.35 -0.78
C ILE A 128 7.21 -10.31 -0.26
N MET A 129 6.75 -9.38 0.57
CA MET A 129 7.52 -8.25 1.05
C MET A 129 8.55 -8.63 2.13
N ASP A 130 8.22 -9.60 2.97
CA ASP A 130 9.11 -10.08 4.04
C ASP A 130 10.10 -11.14 3.54
N GLU A 131 9.64 -12.10 2.74
CA GLU A 131 10.43 -13.29 2.38
C GLU A 131 10.94 -13.28 0.95
N GLY A 132 10.44 -12.37 0.11
CA GLY A 132 10.73 -12.36 -1.32
C GLY A 132 10.24 -13.63 -2.02
N LYS A 133 9.09 -14.17 -1.60
CA LYS A 133 8.47 -15.36 -2.18
C LYS A 133 7.00 -15.11 -2.49
N LYS A 134 6.59 -15.45 -3.71
CA LYS A 134 5.19 -15.55 -4.08
C LYS A 134 4.67 -16.92 -3.61
N LEU A 135 3.72 -16.93 -2.67
CA LEU A 135 2.97 -18.13 -2.28
C LEU A 135 2.07 -18.61 -3.43
#